data_AF-A0A7S4MGK5-F1
#
_entry.id   AF-A0A7S4MGK5-F1
#
_cell.length_a   1.000
_cell.length_b   1.000
_cell.length_c   1.000
_cell.angle_alpha   90.00
_cell.angle_beta   90.00
_cell.angle_gamma   90.00
#
_symmetry.space_group_name_H-M   'P 1'
#
loop_
_entity.id
_entity.type
_entity.pdbx_description
1 polymer ?
#
loop_
_entity_poly.entity_id
_entity_poly.type
_entity_poly.pdbx_seq_one_letter_code
_entity_poly.pdbx_strand_id
1 'polypeptide(L)'
;MTTAAAKLEAASTVIVIGAGAVGIELVGEILTVYPTKHVIVVDFAKAILPGFDEAASKYTFAWLERAGVELMLGEAIDKIEETYIKLKSGKKVDADVVYKCV
;
A
#
# COMPACT_ATOMS: atom_id res chain seq x y z
N MET A 1 -15.94 13.20 15.08
CA MET A 1 -14.84 12.36 14.54
C MET A 1 -15.44 11.40 13.54
N THR A 2 -14.98 11.41 12.29
CA THR A 2 -15.29 10.35 11.32
C THR A 2 -14.46 9.10 11.65
N THR A 3 -15.06 7.92 11.51
CA THR A 3 -14.40 6.64 11.80
C THR A 3 -13.36 6.30 10.74
N ALA A 4 -12.43 5.39 11.04
CA ALA A 4 -11.43 4.93 10.06
C ALA A 4 -12.09 4.31 8.82
N ALA A 5 -13.19 3.57 8.99
CA ALA A 5 -13.96 3.00 7.89
C ALA A 5 -14.56 4.09 6.98
N ALA A 6 -15.17 5.13 7.56
CA ALA A 6 -15.73 6.24 6.78
C ALA A 6 -14.64 7.04 6.03
N LYS A 7 -13.44 7.19 6.62
CA LYS A 7 -12.29 7.79 5.93
C LYS A 7 -11.87 6.96 4.71
N LEU A 8 -11.77 5.64 4.84
CA LEU A 8 -11.43 4.74 3.73
C LEU A 8 -12.49 4.77 2.62
N GLU A 9 -13.76 4.71 3.01
CA GLU A 9 -14.88 4.70 2.08
C GLU A 9 -14.86 5.95 1.19
N ALA A 10 -14.58 7.12 1.77
CA ALA A 10 -14.47 8.39 1.04
C ALA A 10 -13.16 8.59 0.27
N ALA A 11 -12.08 7.88 0.61
CA ALA A 11 -10.76 8.05 0.00
C ALA A 11 -10.72 7.56 -1.45
N SER A 12 -10.14 8.32 -2.37
CA SER A 12 -9.87 7.88 -3.75
C SER A 12 -8.48 7.25 -3.88
N THR A 13 -7.49 7.82 -3.19
CA THR A 13 -6.11 7.31 -3.15
C THR A 13 -5.74 6.86 -1.74
N VAL A 14 -5.22 5.64 -1.63
CA VAL A 14 -4.80 5.02 -0.38
C VAL A 14 -3.33 4.64 -0.45
N ILE A 15 -2.52 5.04 0.53
CA ILE A 15 -1.17 4.51 0.70
C ILE A 15 -1.18 3.45 1.79
N VAL A 16 -0.61 2.29 1.48
CA VAL A 16 -0.30 1.23 2.45
C VAL A 16 1.22 1.11 2.58
N ILE A 17 1.73 1.36 3.79
CA ILE A 17 3.15 1.25 4.10
C ILE A 17 3.41 -0.16 4.63
N GLY A 18 4.28 -0.90 3.94
CA GLY A 18 4.62 -2.28 4.24
C GLY A 18 4.00 -3.25 3.23
N ALA A 19 4.84 -3.92 2.46
CA ALA A 19 4.51 -4.99 1.52
C ALA A 19 4.67 -6.39 2.14
N GLY A 20 4.65 -6.50 3.47
CA GLY A 20 4.54 -7.76 4.20
C GLY A 20 3.11 -8.31 4.22
N ALA A 21 2.90 -9.43 4.92
CA ALA A 21 1.62 -10.13 4.93
C ALA A 21 0.41 -9.23 5.26
N VAL A 22 0.51 -8.45 6.34
CA VAL A 22 -0.58 -7.57 6.81
C VAL A 22 -0.92 -6.48 5.80
N GLY A 23 0.09 -5.83 5.22
CA GLY A 23 -0.16 -4.76 4.25
C GLY A 23 -0.74 -5.29 2.94
N ILE A 24 -0.26 -6.43 2.46
CA ILE A 24 -0.78 -7.09 1.26
C ILE A 24 -2.20 -7.61 1.47
N GLU A 25 -2.52 -8.18 2.63
CA GLU A 25 -3.88 -8.57 3.00
C GLU A 25 -4.83 -7.37 3.01
N LEU A 26 -4.42 -6.25 3.64
CA LEU A 26 -5.21 -5.03 3.66
C LEU A 26 -5.47 -4.48 2.25
N VAL A 27 -4.47 -4.50 1.37
CA VAL A 27 -4.64 -4.11 -0.05
C VAL A 27 -5.67 -5.00 -0.73
N GLY A 28 -5.60 -6.32 -0.51
CA GLY A 28 -6.57 -7.28 -1.03
C GLY A 28 -8.00 -6.99 -0.56
N GLU A 29 -8.19 -6.74 0.73
CA GLU A 29 -9.50 -6.39 1.31
C GLU A 29 -10.04 -5.07 0.73
N ILE A 30 -9.20 -4.02 0.65
CA ILE A 30 -9.59 -2.72 0.07
C ILE A 30 -10.06 -2.91 -1.37
N LEU A 31 -9.33 -3.63 -2.21
CA LEU A 31 -9.67 -3.79 -3.62
C LEU A 31 -10.81 -4.76 -3.85
N THR A 32 -11.05 -5.68 -2.92
CA THR A 32 -12.22 -6.57 -2.97
C THR A 32 -13.50 -5.78 -2.73
N VAL A 33 -13.50 -4.85 -1.77
CA VAL A 33 -14.67 -4.02 -1.44
C VAL A 33 -14.79 -2.80 -2.36
N TYR A 34 -13.66 -2.20 -2.73
CA TYR A 34 -13.57 -0.96 -3.49
C TYR A 34 -12.60 -1.09 -4.69
N PRO A 35 -13.00 -1.84 -5.73
CA PRO A 35 -12.12 -2.24 -6.83
C PRO A 35 -11.58 -1.09 -7.68
N THR A 36 -12.13 0.12 -7.54
CA THR A 36 -11.74 1.30 -8.31
C THR A 36 -10.83 2.27 -7.55
N LYS A 37 -10.50 2.01 -6.27
CA LYS A 37 -9.61 2.89 -5.49
C LYS A 37 -8.18 2.75 -5.98
N HIS A 38 -7.45 3.86 -6.07
CA HIS A 38 -6.03 3.85 -6.38
C HIS A 38 -5.26 3.50 -5.10
N VAL A 39 -4.60 2.34 -5.11
CA VAL A 39 -3.82 1.87 -3.96
C VAL A 39 -2.33 1.88 -4.32
N ILE A 40 -1.55 2.52 -3.46
CA ILE A 40 -0.09 2.60 -3.56
C ILE A 40 0.51 1.83 -2.39
N VAL A 41 1.33 0.83 -2.65
CA VAL A 41 2.07 0.09 -1.62
C VAL A 41 3.51 0.57 -1.61
N VAL A 42 4.02 0.94 -0.45
CA VAL A 42 5.38 1.46 -0.28
C VAL A 42 6.15 0.59 0.70
N ASP A 43 7.31 0.09 0.31
CA ASP A 43 8.19 -0.69 1.18
C ASP A 43 9.67 -0.43 0.85
N PHE A 44 10.53 -0.51 1.87
CA PHE A 44 11.98 -0.42 1.72
C PHE A 44 12.57 -1.71 1.11
N ALA A 45 11.91 -2.84 1.29
CA ALA A 45 12.27 -4.10 0.67
C ALA A 45 12.01 -4.04 -0.84
N LYS A 46 12.84 -4.75 -1.61
CA LYS A 46 12.73 -4.82 -3.08
C LYS A 46 11.70 -5.85 -3.57
N ALA A 47 11.05 -6.55 -2.67
CA ALA A 47 10.10 -7.62 -2.95
C ALA A 47 8.94 -7.55 -1.97
N ILE A 48 7.75 -7.98 -2.42
CA ILE A 48 6.60 -8.20 -1.56
C ILE A 48 6.73 -9.52 -0.81
N LEU A 49 6.01 -9.66 0.30
CA LEU A 49 5.96 -10.85 1.16
C LEU A 49 7.36 -11.43 1.47
N PRO A 50 8.32 -10.61 1.95
CA PRO A 50 9.66 -11.10 2.24
C PRO A 50 9.60 -12.26 3.25
N GLY A 51 10.27 -13.36 2.93
CA GLY A 51 10.28 -14.59 3.75
C GLY A 51 9.18 -15.60 3.42
N PHE A 52 8.26 -15.28 2.51
CA PHE A 52 7.31 -16.25 1.96
C PHE A 52 7.92 -17.03 0.80
N ASP A 53 7.27 -18.14 0.44
CA ASP A 53 7.61 -18.91 -0.75
C ASP A 53 7.59 -18.03 -2.03
N GLU A 54 8.53 -18.29 -2.94
CA GLU A 54 8.70 -17.48 -4.15
C GLU A 54 7.49 -17.59 -5.09
N ALA A 55 6.87 -18.77 -5.20
CA ALA A 55 5.71 -18.97 -6.06
C ALA A 55 4.49 -18.20 -5.51
N ALA A 56 4.28 -18.21 -4.20
CA ALA A 56 3.25 -17.41 -3.55
C ALA A 56 3.49 -15.91 -3.77
N SER A 57 4.73 -15.44 -3.59
CA SER A 57 5.08 -14.03 -3.79
C SER A 57 4.88 -13.59 -5.23
N LYS A 58 5.28 -14.41 -6.22
CA LYS A 58 5.07 -14.14 -7.66
C LYS A 58 3.60 -14.12 -8.04
N TYR A 59 2.82 -15.07 -7.54
CA TYR A 59 1.38 -15.13 -7.79
C TYR A 59 0.70 -13.84 -7.29
N THR A 60 1.01 -13.43 -6.07
CA THR A 60 0.44 -12.23 -5.45
C THR A 60 0.89 -10.97 -6.17
N PHE A 61 2.17 -10.86 -6.55
CA PHE A 61 2.66 -9.72 -7.33
C PHE A 61 1.90 -9.57 -8.65
N ALA A 62 1.74 -10.66 -9.39
CA ALA A 62 1.00 -10.65 -10.64
C ALA A 62 -0.49 -10.30 -10.45
N TRP A 63 -1.08 -10.69 -9.32
CA TRP A 63 -2.45 -10.29 -8.98
C TRP A 63 -2.54 -8.78 -8.69
N LEU A 64 -1.61 -8.24 -7.88
CA LEU A 64 -1.56 -6.81 -7.55
C LEU A 64 -1.37 -5.94 -8.80
N GLU A 65 -0.48 -6.35 -9.72
CA GLU A 65 -0.31 -5.67 -11.01
C GLU A 65 -1.59 -5.67 -11.85
N ARG A 66 -2.27 -6.82 -11.96
CA ARG A 66 -3.55 -6.91 -12.67
C ARG A 66 -4.66 -6.08 -12.01
N ALA A 67 -4.61 -5.92 -10.69
CA ALA A 67 -5.52 -5.08 -9.94
C ALA A 67 -5.17 -3.58 -10.01
N GLY A 68 -4.09 -3.20 -10.72
CA GLY A 68 -3.69 -1.80 -10.90
C GLY A 68 -3.03 -1.16 -9.68
N VAL A 69 -2.50 -1.97 -8.75
CA VAL A 69 -1.79 -1.48 -7.57
C VAL A 69 -0.45 -0.88 -7.97
N GLU A 70 -0.16 0.32 -7.49
CA GLU A 70 1.15 0.94 -7.66
C GLU A 70 2.11 0.43 -6.59
N LEU A 71 3.13 -0.32 -6.99
CA LEU A 71 4.14 -0.89 -6.09
C LEU A 71 5.41 -0.03 -6.10
N MET A 72 5.64 0.70 -5.00
CA MET A 72 6.85 1.49 -4.75
C MET A 72 7.79 0.72 -3.82
N LEU A 73 8.46 -0.28 -4.37
CA LEU A 73 9.41 -1.14 -3.64
C LEU A 73 10.83 -0.57 -3.69
N GLY A 74 11.63 -0.86 -2.66
CA GLY A 74 12.97 -0.31 -2.51
C GLY A 74 13.01 1.14 -2.04
N GLU A 75 11.86 1.71 -1.64
CA GLU A 75 11.71 3.10 -1.25
C GLU A 75 11.73 3.23 0.28
N ALA A 76 12.69 3.98 0.80
CA ALA A 76 12.75 4.27 2.23
C ALA A 76 11.89 5.51 2.55
N ILE A 77 11.05 5.41 3.57
CA ILE A 77 10.22 6.52 4.04
C ILE A 77 11.00 7.39 5.03
N ASP A 78 10.88 8.70 4.87
CA ASP A 78 11.44 9.73 5.75
C ASP A 78 10.37 10.29 6.70
N LYS A 79 9.15 10.55 6.19
CA LYS A 79 8.03 11.07 6.98
C LYS A 79 6.71 10.41 6.61
N ILE A 80 5.88 10.14 7.61
CA ILE A 80 4.51 9.62 7.47
C ILE A 80 3.55 10.64 8.06
N GLU A 81 2.51 10.98 7.32
CA GLU A 81 1.45 11.91 7.68
C GLU A 81 0.09 11.31 7.30
N GLU A 82 -1.03 11.89 7.76
CA GLU A 82 -2.36 11.32 7.51
C GLU A 82 -2.73 11.22 6.02
N THR A 83 -2.23 12.14 5.20
CA THR A 83 -2.60 12.30 3.78
C THR A 83 -1.41 12.35 2.84
N TYR A 84 -0.19 12.04 3.32
CA TYR A 84 0.97 11.91 2.45
C TYR A 84 2.11 11.18 3.15
N ILE A 85 3.09 10.75 2.36
CA ILE A 85 4.41 10.35 2.83
C ILE A 85 5.49 11.17 2.14
N LYS A 86 6.65 11.29 2.79
CA LYS A 86 7.90 11.73 2.14
C LYS A 86 8.88 10.58 2.13
N LEU A 87 9.47 10.32 0.98
CA LEU A 87 10.54 9.34 0.81
C LEU A 87 11.88 9.98 1.11
N LYS A 88 12.88 9.17 1.47
CA LYS A 88 14.26 9.63 1.67
C LYS A 88 14.90 10.20 0.40
N SER A 89 14.36 9.85 -0.77
CA SER A 89 14.73 10.48 -2.04
C SER A 89 14.27 11.95 -2.16
N GLY A 90 13.45 12.44 -1.22
CA GLY A 90 12.84 13.77 -1.26
C GLY A 90 11.48 13.81 -1.98
N LYS A 91 11.08 12.72 -2.65
CA LYS A 91 9.77 12.61 -3.31
C LYS A 91 8.66 12.63 -2.25
N LYS A 92 7.64 13.46 -2.48
CA LYS A 92 6.37 13.44 -1.74
C LYS A 92 5.34 12.63 -2.51
N VAL A 93 4.59 11.76 -1.83
CA VAL A 93 3.48 11.00 -2.40
C VAL A 93 2.24 11.32 -1.60
N ASP A 94 1.24 11.92 -2.26
CA ASP A 94 -0.02 12.35 -1.66
C ASP A 94 -1.07 11.22 -1.70
N ALA A 95 -1.98 11.23 -0.73
CA ALA A 95 -3.08 10.30 -0.57
C ALA A 95 -4.23 10.92 0.21
N ASP A 96 -5.41 10.30 0.19
CA ASP A 96 -6.51 10.70 1.07
C ASP A 96 -6.40 10.03 2.44
N VAL A 97 -5.76 8.87 2.50
CA VAL A 97 -5.46 8.15 3.75
C VAL A 97 -4.18 7.32 3.63
N VAL A 98 -3.44 7.25 4.73
CA VAL A 98 -2.22 6.44 4.87
C VAL A 98 -2.40 5.40 5.97
N TYR A 99 -2.16 4.13 5.64
CA TYR A 99 -2.11 3.01 6.60
C TYR A 99 -0.68 2.54 6.81
N LYS A 100 -0.26 2.47 8.08
CA LYS A 100 1.05 1.94 8.46
C LYS A 100 0.92 0.50 8.91
N CYS A 101 1.51 -0.43 8.16
CA CYS A 101 1.46 -1.89 8.38
C CYS A 101 2.86 -2.47 8.68
N VAL A 102 3.72 -1.70 9.37
CA VAL A 102 5.09 -2.05 9.78
C VAL A 102 5.35 -1.78 11.25
#